data_AF-A0A6P4CFZ2-F1
#
_entry.id   AF-A0A6P4CFZ2-F1
#
_cell.length_a   1.000
_cell.length_b   1.000
_cell.length_c   1.000
_cell.angle_alpha   90.00
_cell.angle_beta   90.00
_cell.angle_gamma   90.00
#
_symmetry.space_group_name_H-M   'P 1'
#
loop_
_entity.id
_entity.type
_entity.pdbx_description
1 polymer ?
#
loop_
_entity_poly.entity_id
_entity_poly.type
_entity_poly.pdbx_seq_one_letter_code
_entity_poly.pdbx_strand_id
1 'polypeptide(L)'
;MRRERISGALPAAEQEDRNRKIVKSLYKALRGGGDTAKVEKIVGKEVEWWYHGPPHWHHMMKALTGKSTGDCFEFRPRRVKAIGDERVIVEGWEGVGEYWVHVWGLKQGIISQLREYFNTLLTVVVVVRVDEDGGGCKRQEEVRLWRTTSWVRARGSLPDLVLAI
;
A
#
# COMPACT_ATOMS: atom_id res chain seq x y z
N MET A 1 -23.90 32.50 15.17
CA MET A 1 -22.60 31.85 15.47
C MET A 1 -22.08 31.22 14.18
N ARG A 2 -21.12 31.86 13.49
CA ARG A 2 -20.50 31.34 12.27
C ARG A 2 -19.52 30.24 12.68
N ARG A 3 -19.73 29.01 12.22
CA ARG A 3 -18.68 27.99 12.25
C ARG A 3 -17.68 28.34 11.16
N GLU A 4 -16.54 28.88 11.58
CA GLU A 4 -15.38 29.05 10.73
C GLU A 4 -14.96 27.67 10.19
N ARG A 5 -14.97 27.57 8.88
CA ARG A 5 -14.55 26.40 8.13
C ARG A 5 -13.02 26.43 8.19
N ILE A 6 -12.42 25.64 9.09
CA ILE A 6 -10.96 25.47 9.15
C ILE A 6 -10.52 25.00 7.76
N SER A 7 -9.78 25.85 7.06
CA SER A 7 -9.31 25.63 5.71
C SER A 7 -8.23 24.56 5.68
N GLY A 8 -8.31 23.61 4.74
CA GLY A 8 -7.12 22.93 4.23
C GLY A 8 -7.19 21.42 4.03
N ALA A 9 -8.18 20.71 4.58
CA ALA A 9 -8.31 19.27 4.37
C ALA A 9 -9.23 18.97 3.17
N LEU A 10 -8.71 18.20 2.20
CA LEU A 10 -9.55 17.65 1.13
C LEU A 10 -10.56 16.66 1.74
N PRO A 11 -11.77 16.53 1.17
CA PRO A 11 -12.67 15.43 1.50
C PRO A 11 -11.94 14.09 1.37
N ALA A 12 -12.20 13.14 2.28
CA ALA A 12 -11.51 11.85 2.34
C ALA A 12 -11.48 11.12 0.98
N ALA A 13 -12.60 11.14 0.24
CA ALA A 13 -12.68 10.53 -1.09
C ALA A 13 -11.76 11.21 -2.14
N GLU A 14 -11.62 12.54 -2.08
CA GLU A 14 -10.71 13.28 -2.98
C GLU A 14 -9.25 13.01 -2.61
N GLN A 15 -8.95 12.91 -1.32
CA GLN A 15 -7.62 12.57 -0.83
C GLN A 15 -7.23 11.13 -1.21
N GLU A 16 -8.15 10.17 -1.05
CA GLU A 16 -7.99 8.79 -1.51
C GLU A 16 -7.68 8.73 -3.01
N ASP A 17 -8.44 9.48 -3.83
CA ASP A 17 -8.23 9.55 -5.26
C ASP A 17 -6.88 10.16 -5.64
N ARG A 18 -6.46 11.21 -4.92
CA ARG A 18 -5.15 11.84 -5.07
C ARG A 18 -4.03 10.85 -4.73
N ASN A 19 -4.10 10.18 -3.59
CA ASN A 19 -3.11 9.20 -3.14
C ASN A 19 -3.01 8.03 -4.13
N ARG A 20 -4.16 7.55 -4.61
CA ARG A 20 -4.24 6.51 -5.64
C ARG A 20 -3.55 6.94 -6.93
N LYS A 21 -3.72 8.19 -7.37
CA LYS A 21 -3.03 8.74 -8.55
C LYS A 21 -1.52 8.85 -8.34
N ILE A 22 -1.07 9.31 -7.17
CA ILE A 22 0.36 9.39 -6.81
C ILE A 22 1.01 8.01 -6.91
N VAL A 23 0.43 6.99 -6.26
CA VAL A 23 0.99 5.64 -6.29
C VAL A 23 0.96 5.05 -7.70
N LYS A 24 -0.11 5.25 -8.48
CA LYS A 24 -0.11 4.86 -9.90
C LYS A 24 0.99 5.55 -10.71
N SER A 25 1.29 6.81 -10.42
CA SER A 25 2.36 7.55 -11.09
C SER A 25 3.75 7.00 -10.72
N LEU A 26 3.96 6.56 -9.47
CA LEU A 26 5.17 5.85 -9.06
C LEU A 26 5.37 4.59 -9.90
N TYR A 27 4.37 3.70 -9.97
CA TYR A 27 4.51 2.47 -10.76
C TYR A 27 4.79 2.75 -12.24
N LYS A 28 4.20 3.81 -12.83
CA LYS A 28 4.52 4.22 -14.20
C LYS A 28 5.96 4.69 -14.32
N ALA A 29 6.46 5.46 -13.35
CA ALA A 29 7.84 5.94 -13.34
C ALA A 29 8.84 4.80 -13.19
N LEU A 30 8.49 3.69 -12.53
CA LEU A 30 9.37 2.53 -12.36
C LEU A 30 9.49 1.63 -13.59
N ARG A 31 8.66 1.82 -14.64
CA ARG A 31 8.71 0.96 -15.84
C ARG A 31 9.90 1.30 -16.74
N GLY A 32 10.40 0.30 -17.46
CA GLY A 32 11.30 0.50 -18.60
C GLY A 32 12.64 1.18 -18.27
N GLY A 33 13.22 0.91 -17.10
CA GLY A 33 14.51 1.48 -16.69
C GLY A 33 14.42 2.61 -15.68
N GLY A 34 13.23 3.12 -15.37
CA GLY A 34 13.00 4.03 -14.25
C GLY A 34 13.24 5.51 -14.57
N ASP A 35 12.23 6.36 -14.36
CA ASP A 35 12.37 7.82 -14.31
C ASP A 35 12.72 8.24 -12.88
N THR A 36 14.02 8.22 -12.56
CA THR A 36 14.56 8.52 -11.22
C THR A 36 14.11 9.89 -10.72
N ALA A 37 14.10 10.91 -11.59
CA ALA A 37 13.67 12.27 -11.24
C ALA A 37 12.19 12.34 -10.84
N LYS A 38 11.31 11.51 -11.43
CA LYS A 38 9.92 11.39 -10.96
C LYS A 38 9.83 10.61 -9.65
N VAL A 39 10.60 9.53 -9.50
CA VAL A 39 10.60 8.72 -8.28
C VAL A 39 11.03 9.57 -7.08
N GLU A 40 12.12 10.33 -7.19
CA GLU A 40 12.64 11.22 -6.13
C GLU A 40 11.66 12.32 -5.69
N LYS A 41 10.73 12.73 -6.57
CA LYS A 41 9.68 13.72 -6.24
C LYS A 41 8.51 13.11 -5.48
N ILE A 42 8.28 11.81 -5.65
CA ILE A 42 7.13 11.09 -5.10
C ILE A 42 7.50 10.37 -3.80
N VAL A 43 8.71 9.82 -3.76
CA VAL A 43 9.23 8.99 -2.68
C VAL A 43 10.12 9.84 -1.80
N GLY A 44 9.84 9.86 -0.50
CA GLY A 44 10.66 10.55 0.48
C GLY A 44 12.10 10.01 0.49
N LYS A 45 13.05 10.85 0.90
CA LYS A 45 14.47 10.47 0.99
C LYS A 45 14.70 9.29 1.95
N GLU A 46 13.88 9.23 2.99
CA GLU A 46 13.89 8.16 3.98
C GLU A 46 12.53 7.46 3.92
N VAL A 47 12.54 6.20 3.50
CA VAL A 47 11.36 5.34 3.48
C VAL A 47 11.54 4.25 4.51
N GLU A 48 10.60 4.15 5.43
CA GLU A 48 10.53 3.03 6.34
C GLU A 48 10.05 1.79 5.59
N TRP A 49 10.86 0.73 5.62
CA TRP A 49 10.67 -0.45 4.79
C TRP A 49 10.45 -1.71 5.62
N TRP A 50 9.39 -2.46 5.30
CA TRP A 50 9.20 -3.84 5.77
C TRP A 50 9.02 -4.77 4.60
N TYR A 51 9.59 -5.97 4.74
CA TYR A 51 9.53 -6.99 3.72
C TYR A 51 9.09 -8.32 4.34
N HIS A 52 8.14 -8.96 3.68
CA HIS A 52 7.73 -10.33 3.99
C HIS A 52 7.64 -11.13 2.68
N GLY A 53 8.49 -12.13 2.52
CA GLY A 53 8.54 -12.94 1.31
C GLY A 53 9.86 -13.71 1.21
N PRO A 54 10.14 -14.34 0.06
CA PRO A 54 11.39 -15.05 -0.17
C PRO A 54 12.62 -14.12 -0.04
N PRO A 55 13.75 -14.57 0.53
CA PRO A 55 14.89 -13.74 0.92
C PRO A 55 15.65 -13.04 -0.23
N HIS A 56 15.31 -13.33 -1.49
CA HIS A 56 16.02 -12.78 -2.66
C HIS A 56 15.15 -11.89 -3.56
N TRP A 57 13.89 -11.64 -3.19
CA TRP A 57 12.90 -10.95 -4.04
C TRP A 57 12.67 -9.49 -3.61
N HIS A 58 13.72 -8.80 -3.18
CA HIS A 58 13.70 -7.37 -2.83
C HIS A 58 13.66 -6.47 -4.08
N HIS A 59 12.69 -6.70 -4.97
CA HIS A 59 12.62 -6.07 -6.29
C HIS A 59 12.35 -4.57 -6.19
N MET A 60 11.40 -4.13 -5.36
CA MET A 60 11.08 -2.71 -5.24
C MET A 60 12.24 -1.97 -4.57
N MET A 61 12.94 -2.60 -3.63
CA MET A 61 14.07 -1.96 -2.93
C MET A 61 15.19 -1.70 -3.91
N LYS A 62 15.50 -2.68 -4.77
CA LYS A 62 16.46 -2.50 -5.87
C LYS A 62 16.01 -1.40 -6.83
N ALA A 63 14.72 -1.32 -7.16
CA ALA A 63 14.18 -0.31 -8.04
C ALA A 63 14.26 1.12 -7.45
N LEU A 64 13.91 1.31 -6.18
CA LEU A 64 13.96 2.63 -5.52
C LEU A 64 15.40 3.09 -5.22
N THR A 65 16.36 2.16 -5.11
CA THR A 65 17.78 2.49 -4.82
C THR A 65 18.68 2.50 -6.05
N GLY A 66 18.13 2.27 -7.25
CA GLY A 66 18.91 2.18 -8.49
C GLY A 66 19.87 0.97 -8.52
N LYS A 67 19.70 -0.01 -7.63
CA LYS A 67 20.51 -1.24 -7.57
C LYS A 67 20.00 -2.34 -8.50
N SER A 68 19.04 -2.04 -9.36
CA SER A 68 18.51 -2.99 -10.34
C SER A 68 19.54 -3.23 -11.45
N THR A 69 20.06 -4.45 -11.53
CA THR A 69 21.00 -4.88 -12.58
C THR A 69 20.27 -5.73 -13.63
N GLY A 70 20.34 -5.38 -14.91
CA GLY A 70 19.77 -6.20 -16.00
C GLY A 70 18.24 -6.17 -16.09
N ASP A 71 17.63 -7.31 -16.43
CA ASP A 71 16.17 -7.51 -16.54
C ASP A 71 15.46 -7.15 -15.22
N CYS A 72 14.98 -5.93 -15.14
CA CYS A 72 14.28 -5.42 -13.96
C CYS A 72 12.91 -6.08 -13.86
N PHE A 73 12.57 -6.58 -12.68
CA PHE A 73 11.22 -7.07 -12.38
C PHE A 73 10.19 -5.97 -12.69
N GLU A 74 9.27 -6.26 -13.61
CA GLU A 74 8.23 -5.29 -13.99
C GLU A 74 7.05 -5.39 -13.03
N PHE A 75 6.90 -4.39 -12.17
CA PHE A 75 5.69 -4.28 -11.35
C PHE A 75 4.49 -3.96 -12.23
N ARG A 76 3.56 -4.91 -12.36
CA ARG A 76 2.27 -4.73 -13.02
C ARG A 76 1.10 -4.68 -12.01
N PRO A 77 0.71 -3.49 -11.53
CA PRO A 77 -0.46 -3.33 -10.68
C PRO A 77 -1.75 -3.83 -11.35
N ARG A 78 -2.55 -4.58 -10.59
CA ARG A 78 -3.84 -5.13 -11.04
C ARG A 78 -5.00 -4.55 -10.24
N ARG A 79 -4.81 -4.37 -8.93
CA ARG A 79 -5.76 -3.66 -8.06
C ARG A 79 -5.02 -2.60 -7.25
N VAL A 80 -5.62 -1.42 -7.17
CA VAL A 80 -5.12 -0.29 -6.38
C VAL A 80 -6.28 0.24 -5.55
N LYS A 81 -6.17 0.20 -4.22
CA LYS A 81 -7.17 0.73 -3.30
C LYS A 81 -6.53 1.71 -2.34
N ALA A 82 -7.01 2.95 -2.33
CA ALA A 82 -6.72 3.89 -1.27
C ALA A 82 -7.65 3.62 -0.08
N ILE A 83 -7.14 3.85 1.12
CA ILE A 83 -7.86 3.69 2.38
C ILE A 83 -7.53 4.90 3.23
N GLY A 84 -8.53 5.76 3.44
CA GLY A 84 -8.35 7.00 4.17
C GLY A 84 -7.23 7.87 3.57
N ASP A 85 -6.60 8.67 4.43
CA ASP A 85 -5.80 9.80 3.98
C ASP A 85 -4.32 9.45 3.75
N GLU A 86 -3.89 8.27 4.21
CA GLU A 86 -2.47 7.93 4.30
C GLU A 86 -2.09 6.54 3.77
N ARG A 87 -3.04 5.72 3.32
CA ARG A 87 -2.75 4.33 2.92
C ARG A 87 -3.22 4.03 1.50
N VAL A 88 -2.34 3.36 0.75
CA VAL A 88 -2.68 2.81 -0.57
C VAL A 88 -2.15 1.39 -0.67
N ILE A 89 -3.06 0.45 -0.93
CA ILE A 89 -2.76 -0.95 -1.18
C ILE A 89 -2.70 -1.19 -2.67
N VAL A 90 -1.65 -1.86 -3.12
CA VAL A 90 -1.48 -2.30 -4.50
C VAL A 90 -1.22 -3.79 -4.55
N GLU A 91 -1.99 -4.48 -5.37
CA GLU A 91 -1.86 -5.91 -5.62
C GLU A 91 -1.51 -6.13 -7.09
N GLY A 92 -0.57 -7.04 -7.34
CA GLY A 92 -0.18 -7.42 -8.70
C GLY A 92 0.48 -8.80 -8.74
N TRP A 93 0.78 -9.22 -9.96
CA TRP A 93 1.46 -10.48 -10.24
C TRP A 93 2.15 -10.43 -11.61
N GLU A 94 3.25 -11.16 -11.75
CA GLU A 94 3.94 -11.36 -13.03
C GLU A 94 4.13 -12.85 -13.31
N GLY A 95 3.99 -13.24 -14.59
CA GLY A 95 4.15 -14.63 -15.03
C GLY A 95 3.33 -15.67 -14.23
N VAL A 96 3.92 -16.85 -14.08
CA VAL A 96 3.35 -17.98 -13.33
C VAL A 96 4.19 -18.20 -12.06
N GLY A 97 3.98 -17.39 -11.01
CA GLY A 97 4.54 -17.72 -9.70
C GLY A 97 4.78 -16.58 -8.72
N GLU A 98 4.74 -15.32 -9.17
CA GLU A 98 5.13 -14.18 -8.33
C GLU A 98 3.93 -13.26 -8.08
N TYR A 99 3.31 -13.46 -6.91
CA TYR A 99 2.25 -12.61 -6.39
C TYR A 99 2.81 -11.61 -5.40
N TRP A 100 2.32 -10.37 -5.42
CA TRP A 100 2.78 -9.34 -4.48
C TRP A 100 1.68 -8.37 -4.05
N VAL A 101 1.81 -7.88 -2.82
CA VAL A 101 1.01 -6.78 -2.25
C VAL A 101 1.94 -5.75 -1.64
N HIS A 102 1.78 -4.50 -2.04
CA HIS A 102 2.47 -3.37 -1.44
C HIS A 102 1.47 -2.50 -0.68
N VAL A 103 1.76 -2.20 0.57
CA VAL A 103 1.02 -1.23 1.38
C VAL A 103 1.88 0.00 1.54
N TRP A 104 1.51 1.05 0.81
CA TRP A 104 2.19 2.34 0.82
C TRP A 104 1.60 3.24 1.89
N GLY A 105 2.48 3.88 2.67
CA GLY A 105 2.13 4.97 3.56
C GLY A 105 2.54 6.32 2.96
N LEU A 106 1.59 7.25 2.92
CA LEU A 106 1.79 8.60 2.41
C LEU A 106 1.59 9.63 3.52
N LYS A 107 2.45 10.63 3.57
CA LYS A 107 2.29 11.83 4.40
C LYS A 107 2.30 13.04 3.49
N GLN A 108 1.20 13.80 3.48
CA GLN A 108 1.05 15.00 2.64
C GLN A 108 1.34 14.76 1.15
N GLY A 109 1.03 13.56 0.64
CA GLY A 109 1.26 13.18 -0.75
C GLY A 109 2.69 12.70 -1.08
N ILE A 110 3.57 12.59 -0.09
CA ILE A 110 4.91 11.98 -0.23
C ILE A 110 4.88 10.57 0.36
N ILE A 111 5.43 9.59 -0.35
CA ILE A 111 5.55 8.22 0.14
C ILE A 111 6.66 8.17 1.19
N SER A 112 6.32 7.71 2.39
CA SER A 112 7.26 7.61 3.52
C SER A 112 7.37 6.21 4.09
N GLN A 113 6.47 5.30 3.74
CA GLN A 113 6.46 3.92 4.25
C GLN A 113 6.10 2.93 3.14
N LEU A 114 6.72 1.76 3.17
CA LEU A 114 6.37 0.62 2.33
C LEU A 114 6.40 -0.67 3.14
N ARG A 115 5.28 -1.40 3.15
CA ARG A 115 5.24 -2.81 3.54
C ARG A 115 5.05 -3.66 2.29
N GLU A 116 6.01 -4.51 2.01
CA GLU A 116 6.06 -5.36 0.83
C GLU A 116 5.80 -6.83 1.23
N TYR A 117 4.86 -7.46 0.55
CA TYR A 117 4.45 -8.85 0.78
C TYR A 117 4.52 -9.63 -0.52
N PHE A 118 5.51 -10.50 -0.68
CA PHE A 118 5.62 -11.42 -1.81
C PHE A 118 5.14 -12.82 -1.42
N ASN A 119 4.40 -13.46 -2.33
CA ASN A 119 3.80 -14.79 -2.17
C ASN A 119 3.15 -14.99 -0.79
N THR A 120 2.43 -13.97 -0.34
CA THR A 120 1.79 -13.90 0.97
C THR A 120 0.40 -13.32 0.78
N LEU A 121 -0.65 -14.05 1.20
CA LEU A 121 -2.01 -13.54 1.20
C LEU A 121 -2.14 -12.49 2.32
N LEU A 122 -2.87 -11.41 2.03
CA LEU A 122 -3.01 -10.30 2.97
C LEU A 122 -4.49 -9.95 3.14
N THR A 123 -4.89 -9.81 4.40
CA THR A 123 -6.17 -9.23 4.81
C THR A 123 -5.87 -7.97 5.61
N VAL A 124 -6.42 -6.83 5.18
CA VAL A 124 -6.22 -5.55 5.89
C VAL A 124 -7.49 -5.19 6.65
N VAL A 125 -7.33 -4.92 7.93
CA VAL A 125 -8.40 -4.56 8.86
C VAL A 125 -8.07 -3.25 9.57
N VAL A 126 -9.09 -2.54 10.02
CA VAL A 126 -8.97 -1.44 10.99
C VAL A 126 -9.69 -1.84 12.26
N VAL A 127 -9.10 -1.51 13.41
CA VAL A 127 -9.70 -1.75 14.72
C VAL A 127 -10.38 -0.46 15.17
N VAL A 128 -11.71 -0.46 15.19
CA VAL A 128 -12.52 0.67 15.65
C VAL A 128 -12.90 0.44 17.10
N ARG A 129 -12.77 1.48 17.93
CA ARG A 129 -13.29 1.44 19.30
C ARG A 129 -14.71 2.00 19.29
N VAL A 130 -15.66 1.17 19.68
CA VAL A 130 -17.07 1.55 19.80
C VAL A 130 -17.35 1.71 21.30
N ASP A 131 -17.90 2.87 21.66
CA ASP A 131 -18.40 3.08 23.01
C ASP A 131 -19.71 2.29 23.16
N GLU A 132 -19.79 1.42 24.17
CA GLU A 132 -21.04 0.78 24.54
C GLU A 132 -21.84 1.74 25.42
N ASP A 133 -23.08 2.01 25.02
CA ASP A 133 -23.98 2.86 25.80
C ASP A 133 -24.16 2.29 27.21
N GLY A 134 -23.66 3.03 28.21
CA GLY A 134 -23.95 2.79 29.63
C GLY A 134 -22.95 1.95 30.42
N GLY A 135 -21.85 1.48 29.83
CA GLY A 135 -20.81 0.75 30.57
C GLY A 135 -19.44 1.11 30.05
N GLY A 136 -18.53 1.56 30.91
CA GLY A 136 -17.19 2.08 30.54
C GLY A 136 -16.23 1.10 29.83
N CYS A 137 -16.71 -0.05 29.34
CA CYS A 137 -15.96 -0.97 28.51
C CYS A 137 -16.07 -0.55 27.02
N LYS A 138 -14.93 -0.27 26.38
CA LYS A 138 -14.90 0.03 24.95
C LYS A 138 -14.78 -1.29 24.19
N ARG A 139 -15.76 -1.59 23.32
CA ARG A 139 -15.67 -2.75 22.43
C ARG A 139 -14.72 -2.43 21.28
N GLN A 140 -13.84 -3.36 20.95
CA GLN A 140 -13.05 -3.31 19.73
C GLN A 140 -13.77 -4.07 18.63
N GLU A 141 -14.00 -3.42 17.50
CA GLU A 141 -14.57 -4.01 16.30
C GLU A 141 -13.53 -3.99 15.17
N GLU A 142 -13.31 -5.16 14.56
CA GLU A 142 -12.41 -5.29 13.41
C GLU A 142 -13.20 -5.14 12.11
N VAL A 143 -12.96 -4.04 11.39
CA VAL A 143 -13.58 -3.79 10.09
C VAL A 143 -12.60 -4.16 8.98
N ARG A 144 -12.99 -5.07 8.08
CA ARG A 144 -12.16 -5.46 6.94
C ARG A 144 -12.20 -4.39 5.84
N LEU A 145 -11.03 -3.85 5.51
CA LEU A 145 -10.90 -2.79 4.50
C LEU A 145 -10.49 -3.35 3.13
N TRP A 146 -9.68 -4.41 3.12
CA TRP A 146 -9.17 -5.02 1.90
C TRP A 146 -8.78 -6.49 2.09
N ARG A 147 -8.79 -7.25 1.00
CA ARG A 147 -8.32 -8.65 0.96
C ARG A 147 -7.73 -8.99 -0.42
N THR A 148 -6.71 -9.85 -0.39
CA THR A 148 -6.18 -10.54 -1.58
C THR A 148 -7.29 -11.20 -2.38
N THR A 149 -7.17 -11.16 -3.71
CA THR A 149 -8.13 -11.76 -4.63
C THR A 149 -8.29 -13.28 -4.45
N SER A 150 -9.50 -13.78 -4.73
CA SER A 150 -9.86 -15.20 -4.60
C SER A 150 -9.06 -16.12 -5.54
N TRP A 151 -8.70 -15.64 -6.73
CA TRP A 151 -7.94 -16.43 -7.71
C TRP A 151 -6.54 -16.80 -7.19
N VAL A 152 -5.88 -15.89 -6.48
CA VAL A 152 -4.55 -16.16 -5.89
C VAL A 152 -4.68 -17.19 -4.77
N ARG A 153 -5.73 -17.11 -3.95
CA ARG A 153 -6.03 -18.08 -2.89
C ARG A 153 -6.32 -19.48 -3.45
N ALA A 154 -6.77 -19.60 -4.69
CA ALA A 154 -7.04 -20.87 -5.35
C ALA A 154 -5.77 -21.57 -5.89
N ARG A 155 -4.62 -20.87 -5.94
CA ARG A 155 -3.38 -21.38 -6.56
C ARG A 155 -2.42 -22.10 -5.60
N GLY A 156 -2.79 -22.33 -4.34
CA GLY A 156 -2.03 -23.15 -3.40
C GLY A 156 -2.00 -22.62 -1.97
N SER A 157 -1.11 -23.20 -1.15
CA SER A 157 -0.90 -22.81 0.24
C SER A 157 0.15 -21.70 0.35
N LEU A 158 -0.31 -20.46 0.43
CA LEU A 158 0.52 -19.30 0.79
C LEU A 158 0.25 -18.91 2.25
N PRO A 159 1.22 -18.34 2.98
CA PRO A 159 0.96 -17.73 4.28
C PRO A 159 -0.16 -16.69 4.17
N ASP A 160 -1.12 -16.69 5.10
CA ASP A 160 -2.22 -15.71 5.16
C ASP A 160 -2.03 -14.81 6.38
N LEU A 161 -1.74 -13.54 6.14
CA LEU A 161 -1.47 -12.55 7.18
C LEU A 161 -2.63 -11.57 7.32
N VAL A 162 -2.87 -11.15 8.56
CA VAL A 162 -3.76 -10.03 8.88
C VAL A 162 -2.90 -8.82 9.24
N LEU A 163 -3.11 -7.71 8.54
CA LEU A 163 -2.48 -6.43 8.83
C LEU A 163 -3.55 -5.48 9.38
N ALA A 164 -3.41 -5.15 10.67
CA ALA A 164 -4.14 -4.04 11.27
C ALA A 164 -3.40 -2.72 10.94
N ILE A 165 -4.15 -1.71 10.49
CA ILE A 165 -3.64 -0.37 10.15
C ILE A 165 -4.30 0.73 10.97
#